data_AF-A0A538IHL4-F1
#
_entry.id   AF-A0A538IHL4-F1
#
_cell.length_a   1.000
_cell.length_b   1.000
_cell.length_c   1.000
_cell.angle_alpha   90.00
_cell.angle_beta   90.00
_cell.angle_gamma   90.00
#
_symmetry.space_group_name_H-M   'P 1'
#
loop_
_entity.id
_entity.type
_entity.pdbx_description
1 polymer ?
#
loop_
_entity_poly.entity_id
_entity_poly.type
_entity_poly.pdbx_seq_one_letter_code
_entity_poly.pdbx_strand_id
1 'polypeptide(L)'
;MDPRTLKEIMSQGATRPETPLERRARESLEADLETSPVRGTPLRQRVRNFRPDAESAVRALSGPTVWMRRLRAIEDAVDQHERQLAEAWRTLAEEDEDAAAFAAAWRELAGNWSFAEVNELIERHNRNFPAEARLPMDPRTRDFVRVNGRPYVREPLDARWILSRFPPDRAVAVA
;
A
#
# COMPACT_ATOMS: atom_id res chain seq x y z
N MET A 1 -4.09 25.99 -20.93
CA MET A 1 -4.50 26.70 -19.69
C MET A 1 -3.53 27.86 -19.49
N ASP A 2 -4.02 29.06 -19.18
CA ASP A 2 -3.16 30.22 -18.96
C ASP A 2 -2.34 30.03 -17.65
N PRO A 3 -1.00 30.20 -17.67
CA PRO A 3 -0.16 30.10 -16.48
C PRO A 3 -0.59 30.99 -15.31
N ARG A 4 -1.34 32.08 -15.58
CA ARG A 4 -1.93 32.92 -14.53
C ARG A 4 -3.03 32.21 -13.75
N THR A 5 -3.90 31.49 -14.46
CA THR A 5 -5.01 30.72 -13.86
C THR A 5 -4.50 29.57 -13.00
N LEU A 6 -3.42 28.90 -13.43
CA LEU A 6 -2.79 27.83 -12.65
C LEU A 6 -2.21 28.36 -11.33
N LYS A 7 -1.54 29.51 -11.36
CA LYS A 7 -0.95 30.14 -10.18
C LYS A 7 -2.03 30.59 -9.19
N GLU A 8 -3.16 31.04 -9.69
CA GLU A 8 -4.31 31.48 -8.89
C GLU A 8 -5.03 30.31 -8.22
N ILE A 9 -5.14 29.15 -8.90
CA ILE A 9 -5.67 27.92 -8.31
C ILE A 9 -4.69 27.36 -7.26
N MET A 10 -3.38 27.38 -7.52
CA MET A 10 -2.37 26.86 -6.59
C MET A 10 -2.12 27.77 -5.37
N SER A 11 -2.47 29.06 -5.43
CA SER A 11 -2.26 30.00 -4.32
C SER A 11 -3.40 30.01 -3.29
N GLN A 12 -4.54 29.37 -3.58
CA GLN A 12 -5.72 29.37 -2.69
C GLN A 12 -5.50 28.67 -1.33
N GLY A 13 -4.35 28.02 -1.11
CA GLY A 13 -3.97 27.39 0.16
C GLY A 13 -2.91 28.14 0.97
N ALA A 14 -2.34 29.24 0.47
CA ALA A 14 -1.33 30.00 1.21
C ALA A 14 -2.00 31.04 2.11
N THR A 15 -1.84 30.93 3.43
CA THR A 15 -2.23 31.98 4.38
C THR A 15 -1.44 33.27 4.11
N ARG A 16 -1.99 34.15 3.27
CA ARG A 16 -1.49 35.51 3.05
C ARG A 16 -1.94 36.40 4.22
N PRO A 17 -1.12 37.37 4.67
CA PRO A 17 -1.58 38.36 5.65
C PRO A 17 -2.79 39.14 5.11
N GLU A 18 -3.82 39.26 5.95
CA GLU A 18 -5.07 39.98 5.65
C GLU A 18 -4.79 41.43 5.26
N THR A 19 -5.35 41.87 4.13
CA THR A 19 -5.24 43.25 3.65
C THR A 19 -6.25 44.17 4.37
N PRO A 20 -6.01 45.50 4.41
CA PRO A 20 -6.95 46.43 5.03
C PRO A 20 -8.35 46.43 4.42
N LEU A 21 -8.49 46.12 3.13
CA LEU A 21 -9.77 46.02 2.44
C LEU A 21 -10.54 44.76 2.87
N GLU A 22 -9.86 43.62 2.93
CA GLU A 22 -10.43 42.35 3.41
C GLU A 22 -10.91 42.49 4.86
N ARG A 23 -10.17 43.22 5.69
CA ARG A 23 -10.57 43.51 7.07
C ARG A 23 -11.88 44.29 7.14
N ARG A 24 -12.02 45.35 6.35
CA ARG A 24 -13.26 46.14 6.29
C ARG A 24 -14.44 45.32 5.76
N ALA A 25 -14.19 44.48 4.74
CA ALA A 25 -15.21 43.59 4.20
C ALA A 25 -15.68 42.56 5.25
N ARG A 26 -14.74 41.99 6.02
CA ARG A 26 -15.04 41.10 7.15
C ARG A 26 -15.86 41.81 8.23
N GLU A 27 -15.47 43.02 8.62
CA GLU A 27 -16.20 43.84 9.60
C GLU A 27 -17.62 44.18 9.14
N SER A 28 -17.80 44.52 7.86
CA SER A 28 -19.13 44.77 7.28
C SER A 28 -19.99 43.51 7.28
N LEU A 29 -19.42 42.37 6.88
CA LEU A 29 -20.14 41.09 6.88
C LEU A 29 -20.50 40.65 8.31
N GLU A 30 -19.62 40.89 9.27
CA GLU A 30 -19.83 40.60 10.68
C GLU A 30 -21.01 41.43 11.22
N ALA A 31 -21.06 42.72 10.91
CA ALA A 31 -22.20 43.59 11.23
C ALA A 31 -23.50 43.12 10.56
N ASP A 32 -23.48 42.75 9.28
CA ASP A 32 -24.66 42.26 8.55
C ASP A 32 -25.20 40.96 9.16
N LEU A 33 -24.31 40.06 9.59
CA LEU A 33 -24.65 38.80 10.25
C LEU A 33 -25.30 39.02 11.62
N GLU A 34 -24.99 40.11 12.33
CA GLU A 34 -25.60 40.37 13.64
C GLU A 34 -27.11 40.57 13.56
N THR A 35 -27.58 41.20 12.49
CA THR A 35 -29.00 41.46 12.21
C THR A 35 -29.69 40.38 11.38
N SER A 36 -28.96 39.35 10.94
CA SER A 36 -29.47 38.38 9.97
C SER A 36 -30.40 37.31 10.61
N PRO A 37 -31.59 37.06 10.04
CA PRO A 37 -32.51 36.03 10.54
C PRO A 37 -32.01 34.59 10.34
N VAL A 38 -30.93 34.40 9.57
CA VAL A 38 -30.25 33.10 9.34
C VAL A 38 -28.98 32.94 10.20
N ARG A 39 -28.76 33.80 11.20
CA ARG A 39 -27.62 33.69 12.12
C ARG A 39 -27.74 32.42 12.99
N GLY A 40 -27.06 31.37 12.57
CA GLY A 40 -26.91 30.15 13.38
C GLY A 40 -26.02 30.36 14.61
N THR A 41 -26.15 29.49 15.60
CA THR A 41 -25.22 29.44 16.74
C THR A 41 -23.93 28.73 16.31
N PRO A 42 -22.74 29.27 16.63
CA PRO A 42 -21.49 28.55 16.40
C PRO A 42 -21.55 27.17 17.06
N LEU A 43 -21.28 26.11 16.29
CA LEU A 43 -21.20 24.77 16.85
C LEU A 43 -20.10 24.76 17.91
N ARG A 44 -20.43 24.35 19.13
CA ARG A 44 -19.42 24.15 20.18
C ARG A 44 -18.49 23.02 19.76
N GLN A 45 -17.37 23.37 19.15
CA GLN A 45 -16.32 22.42 18.81
C GLN A 45 -15.69 21.92 20.12
N ARG A 46 -16.14 20.76 20.62
CA ARG A 46 -15.43 20.05 21.68
C ARG A 46 -14.24 19.32 21.08
N VAL A 47 -13.24 20.07 20.66
CA VAL A 47 -11.96 19.51 20.18
C VAL A 47 -11.19 19.00 21.40
N ARG A 48 -11.56 17.82 21.91
CA ARG A 48 -10.78 17.12 22.93
C ARG A 48 -9.91 16.09 22.22
N ASN A 49 -8.62 16.08 22.56
CA ASN A 49 -7.61 15.08 22.16
C ASN A 49 -7.15 15.06 20.70
N PHE A 50 -7.59 15.98 19.83
CA PHE A 50 -6.98 16.16 18.51
C PHE A 50 -5.77 17.10 18.61
N ARG A 51 -4.70 16.64 19.28
CA ARG A 51 -3.38 17.21 19.02
C ARG A 51 -2.76 16.32 17.95
N PRO A 52 -2.49 16.82 16.72
CA PRO A 52 -1.67 16.07 15.80
C PRO A 52 -0.35 15.79 16.52
N ASP A 53 -0.11 14.52 16.79
CA ASP A 53 1.15 14.07 17.35
C ASP A 53 2.25 14.45 16.35
N ALA A 54 3.33 15.07 16.84
CA ALA A 54 4.39 15.60 15.99
C ALA A 54 5.01 14.48 15.13
N GLU A 55 5.07 13.26 15.67
CA GLU A 55 5.54 12.09 14.94
C GLU A 55 4.58 11.72 13.79
N SER A 56 3.28 11.79 14.03
CA SER A 56 2.24 11.57 13.01
C SER A 56 2.29 12.63 11.89
N ALA A 57 2.55 13.90 12.22
CA ALA A 57 2.74 14.96 11.21
C ALA A 57 4.03 14.75 10.40
N VAL A 58 5.13 14.36 11.04
CA VAL A 58 6.39 14.03 10.35
C VAL A 58 6.24 12.79 9.46
N ARG A 59 5.53 11.75 9.90
CA ARG A 59 5.21 10.58 9.06
C ARG A 59 4.35 10.94 7.86
N ALA A 60 3.39 11.86 8.01
CA ALA A 60 2.57 12.32 6.89
C ALA A 60 3.36 13.09 5.83
N LEU A 61 4.44 13.77 6.24
CA LEU A 61 5.35 14.50 5.35
C LEU A 61 6.50 13.62 4.82
N SER A 62 6.80 12.53 5.51
CA SER A 62 7.81 11.56 5.10
C SER A 62 7.19 10.62 4.07
N GLY A 63 7.94 10.23 3.04
CA GLY A 63 7.49 9.29 2.02
C GLY A 63 7.08 7.92 2.59
N PRO A 64 6.89 6.90 1.72
CA PRO A 64 6.38 5.60 2.14
C PRO A 64 7.12 5.02 3.35
N THR A 65 6.34 4.49 4.30
CA THR A 65 6.87 3.87 5.52
C THR A 65 7.82 2.70 5.20
N VAL A 66 8.64 2.29 6.16
CA VAL A 66 9.61 1.20 5.97
C VAL A 66 8.91 -0.11 5.58
N TRP A 67 7.83 -0.48 6.27
CA TRP A 67 7.06 -1.67 5.91
C TRP A 67 6.40 -1.57 4.54
N MET A 68 5.92 -0.38 4.13
CA MET A 68 5.37 -0.18 2.78
C MET A 68 6.42 -0.39 1.70
N ARG A 69 7.64 0.13 1.91
CA ARG A 69 8.78 -0.10 1.00
C ARG A 69 9.16 -1.57 0.92
N ARG A 70 9.19 -2.27 2.05
CA ARG A 70 9.48 -3.71 2.10
C ARG A 70 8.39 -4.52 1.41
N LEU A 71 7.12 -4.16 1.62
CA LEU A 71 5.98 -4.79 0.96
C LEU A 71 6.10 -4.62 -0.56
N ARG A 72 6.40 -3.40 -1.02
CA ARG A 72 6.62 -3.13 -2.44
C ARG A 72 7.77 -3.96 -3.02
N ALA A 73 8.89 -4.07 -2.29
CA ALA A 73 10.02 -4.90 -2.72
C ALA A 73 9.67 -6.39 -2.82
N ILE A 74 8.81 -6.90 -1.93
CA ILE A 74 8.30 -8.28 -2.03
C ILE A 74 7.43 -8.43 -3.29
N GLU A 75 6.52 -7.48 -3.54
CA GLU A 75 5.67 -7.51 -4.74
C GLU A 75 6.51 -7.49 -6.02
N ASP A 76 7.46 -6.55 -6.13
CA ASP A 76 8.33 -6.45 -7.32
C ASP A 76 9.18 -7.73 -7.52
N ALA A 77 9.65 -8.36 -6.45
CA ALA A 77 10.40 -9.62 -6.51
C ALA A 77 9.52 -10.81 -6.91
N VAL A 78 8.30 -10.88 -6.38
CA VAL A 78 7.30 -11.89 -6.78
C VAL A 78 6.98 -11.76 -8.26
N ASP A 79 6.69 -10.55 -8.73
CA ASP A 79 6.37 -10.29 -10.13
C ASP A 79 7.53 -10.69 -11.05
N GLN A 80 8.77 -10.49 -10.61
CA GLN A 80 9.95 -10.93 -11.36
C GLN A 80 10.02 -12.46 -11.47
N HIS A 81 9.82 -13.18 -10.37
CA HIS A 81 9.78 -14.64 -10.40
C HIS A 81 8.61 -15.16 -11.24
N GLU A 82 7.43 -14.55 -11.16
CA GLU A 82 6.28 -14.93 -11.99
C GLU A 82 6.59 -14.80 -13.48
N ARG A 83 7.25 -13.71 -13.90
CA ARG A 83 7.68 -13.54 -15.31
C ARG A 83 8.67 -14.61 -15.74
N GLN A 84 9.71 -14.86 -14.94
CA GLN A 84 10.74 -15.84 -15.25
C GLN A 84 10.19 -17.27 -15.31
N LEU A 85 9.31 -17.63 -14.37
CA LEU A 85 8.66 -18.93 -14.34
C LEU A 85 7.70 -19.10 -15.51
N ALA A 86 6.93 -18.05 -15.85
CA ALA A 86 6.04 -18.10 -17.01
C ALA A 86 6.81 -18.28 -18.33
N GLU A 87 7.97 -17.65 -18.47
CA GLU A 87 8.87 -17.85 -19.61
C GLU A 87 9.40 -19.29 -19.64
N ALA A 88 10.02 -19.75 -18.54
CA ALA A 88 10.56 -21.11 -18.45
C ALA A 88 9.49 -22.20 -18.68
N TRP A 89 8.28 -22.00 -18.16
CA TRP A 89 7.16 -22.92 -18.32
C TRP A 89 6.71 -23.05 -19.78
N ARG A 90 6.68 -21.94 -20.52
CA ARG A 90 6.36 -21.95 -21.96
C ARG A 90 7.50 -22.54 -22.79
N THR A 91 8.74 -22.13 -22.54
CA THR A 91 9.92 -22.68 -23.24
C THR A 91 10.00 -24.19 -23.09
N LEU A 92 9.82 -24.71 -21.87
CA LEU A 92 9.84 -26.15 -21.63
C LEU A 92 8.69 -26.88 -22.36
N ALA A 93 7.52 -26.24 -22.47
CA ALA A 93 6.37 -26.81 -23.19
C ALA A 93 6.56 -26.83 -24.72
N GLU A 94 7.34 -25.89 -25.25
CA GLU A 94 7.73 -25.84 -26.66
C GLU A 94 8.81 -26.89 -26.99
N GLU A 95 9.75 -27.13 -26.08
CA GLU A 95 10.84 -28.10 -26.25
C GLU A 95 10.39 -29.56 -26.08
N ASP A 96 9.53 -29.84 -25.09
CA ASP A 96 9.02 -31.17 -24.82
C ASP A 96 7.66 -31.40 -25.49
N GLU A 97 7.60 -32.25 -26.51
CA GLU A 97 6.32 -32.66 -27.13
C GLU A 97 5.54 -33.66 -26.26
N ASP A 98 6.23 -34.41 -25.39
CA ASP A 98 5.61 -35.37 -24.47
C ASP A 98 5.16 -34.68 -23.17
N ALA A 99 3.86 -34.73 -22.89
CA ALA A 99 3.25 -34.18 -21.69
C ALA A 99 3.80 -34.82 -20.40
N ALA A 100 4.17 -36.10 -20.41
CA ALA A 100 4.73 -36.77 -19.24
C ALA A 100 6.16 -36.30 -18.94
N ALA A 101 6.99 -36.17 -19.99
CA ALA A 101 8.35 -35.63 -19.89
C ALA A 101 8.33 -34.19 -19.38
N PHE A 102 7.49 -33.33 -19.98
CA PHE A 102 7.27 -31.96 -19.55
C PHE A 102 6.90 -31.88 -18.06
N ALA A 103 5.92 -32.68 -17.62
CA ALA A 103 5.43 -32.65 -16.25
C ALA A 103 6.50 -33.12 -15.24
N ALA A 104 7.42 -34.01 -15.63
CA ALA A 104 8.53 -34.42 -14.79
C ALA A 104 9.60 -33.32 -14.71
N ALA A 105 10.03 -32.79 -15.86
CA ALA A 105 11.02 -31.72 -15.94
C ALA A 105 10.55 -30.45 -15.22
N TRP A 106 9.28 -30.08 -15.35
CA TRP A 106 8.74 -28.90 -14.66
C TRP A 106 8.72 -29.06 -13.14
N ARG A 107 8.37 -30.24 -12.63
CA ARG A 107 8.39 -30.50 -11.17
C ARG A 107 9.81 -30.46 -10.62
N GLU A 108 10.79 -30.95 -11.38
CA GLU A 108 12.20 -30.88 -11.01
C GLU A 108 12.68 -29.43 -10.97
N LEU A 109 12.38 -28.63 -12.00
CA LEU A 109 12.71 -27.21 -12.04
C LEU A 109 12.07 -26.46 -10.87
N ALA A 110 10.78 -26.68 -10.62
CA ALA A 110 10.07 -26.07 -9.50
C ALA A 110 10.68 -26.45 -8.14
N GLY A 111 11.17 -27.70 -7.99
CA GLY A 111 11.85 -28.16 -6.78
C GLY A 111 13.22 -27.51 -6.55
N ASN A 112 13.90 -27.14 -7.63
CA ASN A 112 15.23 -26.51 -7.59
C ASN A 112 15.19 -24.97 -7.63
N TRP A 113 14.01 -24.38 -7.86
CA TRP A 113 13.86 -22.93 -7.94
C TRP A 113 14.09 -22.26 -6.58
N SER A 114 14.93 -21.24 -6.54
CA SER A 114 15.25 -20.52 -5.31
C SER A 114 14.38 -19.27 -5.14
N PHE A 115 13.71 -19.18 -4.00
CA PHE A 115 13.04 -17.99 -3.50
C PHE A 115 13.78 -17.36 -2.30
N ALA A 116 15.07 -17.68 -2.10
CA ALA A 116 15.80 -17.30 -0.90
C ALA A 116 15.72 -15.79 -0.60
N GLU A 117 15.95 -14.94 -1.60
CA GLU A 117 15.95 -13.48 -1.43
C GLU A 117 14.57 -12.92 -1.05
N VAL A 118 13.51 -13.31 -1.77
CA VAL A 118 12.15 -12.86 -1.46
C VAL A 118 11.64 -13.43 -0.14
N ASN A 119 12.02 -14.66 0.20
CA ASN A 119 11.68 -15.27 1.49
C ASN A 119 12.39 -14.58 2.66
N GLU A 120 13.62 -14.10 2.47
CA GLU A 120 14.30 -13.25 3.46
C GLU A 120 13.57 -11.91 3.65
N LEU A 121 13.10 -11.29 2.55
CA LEU A 121 12.28 -10.07 2.63
C LEU A 121 10.95 -10.32 3.36
N ILE A 122 10.29 -11.44 3.07
CA ILE A 122 9.05 -11.87 3.74
C ILE A 122 9.30 -12.09 5.24
N GLU A 123 10.38 -12.79 5.62
CA GLU A 123 10.72 -13.01 7.01
C GLU A 123 10.96 -11.68 7.74
N ARG A 124 11.76 -10.79 7.14
CA ARG A 124 12.03 -9.45 7.66
C ARG A 124 10.76 -8.61 7.75
N HIS A 125 9.81 -8.80 6.84
CA HIS A 125 8.49 -8.17 6.89
C HIS A 125 7.70 -8.67 8.09
N ASN A 126 7.48 -9.97 8.19
CA ASN A 126 6.70 -10.60 9.24
C ASN A 126 7.24 -10.26 10.63
N ARG A 127 8.57 -10.20 10.79
CA ARG A 127 9.23 -9.88 12.05
C ARG A 127 8.96 -8.46 12.54
N ASN A 128 9.02 -7.47 11.63
CA ASN A 128 8.99 -6.06 12.03
C ASN A 128 7.62 -5.38 11.81
N PHE A 129 6.79 -5.90 10.90
CA PHE A 129 5.53 -5.26 10.48
C PHE A 129 4.60 -4.91 11.65
N PRO A 130 4.32 -5.81 12.62
CA PRO A 130 3.39 -5.48 13.69
C PRO A 130 3.81 -4.28 14.54
N ALA A 131 5.11 -4.18 14.83
CA ALA A 131 5.68 -3.06 15.58
C ALA A 131 5.70 -1.78 14.73
N GLU A 132 6.13 -1.86 13.47
CA GLU A 132 6.19 -0.71 12.55
C GLU A 132 4.79 -0.12 12.29
N ALA A 133 3.78 -0.97 12.16
CA ALA A 133 2.38 -0.61 11.92
C ALA A 133 1.59 -0.33 13.21
N ARG A 134 2.22 -0.47 14.40
CA ARG A 134 1.59 -0.29 15.72
C ARG A 134 0.31 -1.11 15.86
N LEU A 135 0.33 -2.37 15.41
CA LEU A 135 -0.84 -3.23 15.51
C LEU A 135 -1.21 -3.45 16.98
N PRO A 136 -2.50 -3.29 17.34
CA PRO A 136 -2.99 -3.72 18.63
C PRO A 136 -2.74 -5.21 18.85
N MET A 137 -2.45 -5.59 20.09
CA MET A 137 -2.39 -6.99 20.51
C MET A 137 -3.77 -7.43 21.01
N ASP A 138 -4.22 -8.61 20.58
CA ASP A 138 -5.38 -9.28 21.17
C ASP A 138 -4.93 -10.04 22.43
N PRO A 139 -5.38 -9.63 23.63
CA PRO A 139 -4.95 -10.25 24.89
C PRO A 139 -5.43 -11.70 25.04
N ARG A 140 -6.46 -12.13 24.32
CA ARG A 140 -6.99 -13.50 24.39
C ARG A 140 -6.11 -14.48 23.62
N THR A 141 -5.67 -14.08 22.43
CA THR A 141 -4.82 -14.90 21.56
C THR A 141 -3.33 -14.68 21.83
N ARG A 142 -2.97 -13.58 22.51
CA ARG A 142 -1.59 -13.10 22.71
C ARG A 142 -0.86 -12.85 21.39
N ASP A 143 -1.62 -12.51 20.35
CA ASP A 143 -1.12 -12.23 19.01
C ASP A 143 -1.64 -10.87 18.53
N PHE A 144 -1.09 -10.33 17.45
CA PHE A 144 -1.54 -9.09 16.86
C PHE A 144 -2.90 -9.25 16.17
N VAL A 145 -3.67 -8.15 16.13
CA VAL A 145 -4.96 -8.13 15.45
C VAL A 145 -4.81 -8.40 13.95
N ARG A 146 -5.84 -9.04 13.38
CA ARG A 146 -5.94 -9.30 11.95
C ARG A 146 -6.06 -8.00 11.15
N VAL A 147 -5.38 -7.95 10.03
CA VAL A 147 -5.49 -6.86 9.05
C VAL A 147 -6.52 -7.29 8.00
N ASN A 148 -7.61 -6.53 7.86
CA ASN A 148 -8.72 -6.84 6.93
C ASN A 148 -9.26 -8.28 7.09
N GLY A 149 -9.37 -8.77 8.33
CA GLY A 149 -9.85 -10.12 8.64
C GLY A 149 -8.85 -11.26 8.38
N ARG A 150 -7.65 -10.95 7.87
CA ARG A 150 -6.60 -11.93 7.58
C ARG A 150 -5.41 -11.78 8.53
N PRO A 151 -4.66 -12.86 8.81
CA PRO A 151 -3.36 -12.74 9.44
C PRO A 151 -2.48 -11.80 8.61
N TYR A 152 -1.66 -10.99 9.29
CA TYR A 152 -0.71 -10.11 8.61
C TYR A 152 0.50 -10.87 8.04
N VAL A 153 0.73 -12.09 8.55
CA VAL A 153 1.87 -12.94 8.18
C VAL A 153 1.74 -13.34 6.72
N ARG A 154 2.82 -13.13 5.98
CA ARG A 154 2.96 -13.64 4.61
C ARG A 154 3.67 -14.99 4.62
N GLU A 155 3.15 -15.93 3.85
CA GLU A 155 3.73 -17.26 3.72
C GLU A 155 4.99 -17.21 2.83
N PRO A 156 6.05 -17.95 3.17
CA PRO A 156 7.19 -18.15 2.28
C PRO A 156 6.77 -18.84 0.97
N LEU A 157 7.48 -18.53 -0.11
CA LEU A 157 7.27 -19.13 -1.43
C LEU A 157 8.11 -20.40 -1.56
N ASP A 158 7.51 -21.44 -2.14
CA ASP A 158 8.13 -22.74 -2.36
C ASP A 158 7.68 -23.36 -3.71
N ALA A 159 8.11 -24.59 -3.98
CA ALA A 159 7.71 -25.33 -5.19
C ALA A 159 6.18 -25.50 -5.31
N ARG A 160 5.44 -25.60 -4.19
CA ARG A 160 3.97 -25.73 -4.23
C ARG A 160 3.33 -24.45 -4.75
N TRP A 161 3.87 -23.30 -4.38
CA TRP A 161 3.43 -22.03 -4.94
C TRP A 161 3.59 -21.99 -6.46
N ILE A 162 4.72 -22.49 -7.00
CA ILE A 162 4.97 -22.57 -8.45
C ILE A 162 3.92 -23.47 -9.11
N LEU A 163 3.80 -24.71 -8.63
CA LEU A 163 2.92 -25.73 -9.22
C LEU A 163 1.43 -25.38 -9.13
N SER A 164 1.04 -24.56 -8.16
CA SER A 164 -0.32 -24.03 -8.06
C SER A 164 -0.64 -22.98 -9.12
N ARG A 165 0.36 -22.23 -9.60
CA ARG A 165 0.18 -21.15 -10.59
C ARG A 165 0.48 -21.59 -12.02
N PHE A 166 1.50 -22.43 -12.15
CA PHE A 166 1.99 -22.99 -13.40
C PHE A 166 1.85 -24.51 -13.26
N PRO A 167 0.66 -25.07 -13.56
CA PRO A 167 0.43 -26.49 -13.39
C PRO A 167 1.37 -27.30 -14.30
N PRO A 168 1.77 -28.52 -13.89
CA PRO A 168 2.55 -29.44 -14.72
C PRO A 168 1.67 -30.09 -15.80
N ASP A 169 0.95 -29.26 -16.55
CA ASP A 169 0.07 -29.62 -17.66
C ASP A 169 0.48 -28.82 -18.89
N ARG A 170 1.03 -29.53 -19.88
CA ARG A 170 1.53 -28.95 -21.12
C ARG A 170 0.41 -28.26 -21.92
N ALA A 171 -0.80 -28.81 -21.90
CA ALA A 171 -1.91 -28.23 -22.65
C ALA A 171 -2.26 -26.82 -22.15
N VAL A 172 -2.10 -26.58 -20.84
CA VAL A 172 -2.30 -25.26 -20.23
C VAL A 172 -1.12 -24.33 -20.52
N ALA A 173 0.09 -24.88 -20.65
CA ALA A 173 1.31 -24.11 -20.95
C ALA A 173 1.34 -23.52 -22.36
N VAL A 174 0.75 -24.23 -23.33
CA VAL A 174 0.73 -23.86 -24.76
C VAL A 174 -0.55 -23.10 -25.15
N ALA A 175 -1.55 -23.04 -24.27
CA ALA A 175 -2.81 -22.32 -24.48
C ALA A 175 -2.65 -20.80 -24.39
#